data_AF-A0A2S8F6V1-F1
#
_entry.id   AF-A0A2S8F6V1-F1
#
_cell.length_a   1.000
_cell.length_b   1.000
_cell.length_c   1.000
_cell.angle_alpha   90.00
_cell.angle_beta   90.00
_cell.angle_gamma   90.00
#
_symmetry.space_group_name_H-M   'P 1'
#
loop_
_entity.id
_entity.type
_entity.pdbx_description
1 polymer ?
#
loop_
_entity_poly.entity_id
_entity_poly.type
_entity_poly.pdbx_seq_one_letter_code
_entity_poly.pdbx_strand_id
1 'polypeptide(L)'
;MGVDWIPCRAEPEIDEHVLADAVEREYEAFLKNAGWVHFDLWPLMGLDPWCSLEEHDVPSKGFRLADLLLFKQNSHRVSAVTGWEVLPLEWRLEAYRTILPGQLPAQFQQWSRFRAEVVAGRHRPYLERLFWYLRTIKLGSCLQAASELAAKSRTATASWTDRPEVIAARDNLLNLSVLPVPTPPRWDCATSAEDSLDQFGQELQQKTAHFQEAATQWNTAVKRGNWRIDLRWNVPEFDFEVWIQQNTEPGIFFDSFVEWVEPYLTQGYGLYRDCEA
;
A
#
# COMPACT_ATOMS: atom_id res chain seq x y z
N MET A 1 -12.02 8.00 -2.00
CA MET A 1 -12.89 6.80 -1.95
C MET A 1 -12.00 5.63 -1.57
N GLY A 2 -12.52 4.62 -0.87
CA GLY A 2 -11.73 3.47 -0.41
C GLY A 2 -12.44 2.16 -0.75
N VAL A 3 -11.72 1.04 -0.69
CA VAL A 3 -12.29 -0.29 -0.93
C VAL A 3 -12.84 -0.84 0.38
N ASP A 4 -14.06 -1.36 0.34
CA ASP A 4 -14.76 -1.93 1.50
C ASP A 4 -15.05 -3.41 1.30
N TRP A 5 -15.09 -4.15 2.40
CA TRP A 5 -15.68 -5.48 2.46
C TRP A 5 -17.10 -5.40 2.97
N ILE A 6 -17.99 -6.10 2.29
CA ILE A 6 -19.39 -6.29 2.67
C ILE A 6 -19.61 -7.79 2.94
N PRO A 7 -20.14 -8.18 4.11
CA PRO A 7 -20.43 -9.57 4.41
C PRO A 7 -21.44 -10.12 3.39
N CYS A 8 -21.08 -11.23 2.76
CA CYS A 8 -21.85 -11.82 1.68
C CYS A 8 -22.05 -13.33 1.85
N ARG A 9 -23.05 -13.89 1.18
CA ARG A 9 -23.20 -15.34 0.96
C ARG A 9 -23.56 -15.61 -0.49
N ALA A 10 -23.17 -16.77 -0.98
CA ALA A 10 -23.68 -17.29 -2.24
C ALA A 10 -25.19 -17.52 -2.15
N GLU A 11 -25.89 -17.32 -3.26
CA GLU A 11 -27.24 -17.88 -3.39
C GLU A 11 -27.20 -19.42 -3.38
N PRO A 12 -28.20 -20.10 -2.78
CA PRO A 12 -28.13 -21.55 -2.54
C PRO A 12 -27.94 -22.45 -3.77
N GLU A 13 -28.25 -21.93 -4.96
CA GLU A 13 -28.24 -22.68 -6.23
C GLU A 13 -26.98 -22.43 -7.08
N ILE A 14 -26.07 -21.58 -6.61
CA ILE A 14 -24.88 -21.20 -7.38
C ILE A 14 -23.73 -22.16 -7.07
N ASP A 15 -23.13 -22.71 -8.13
CA ASP A 15 -21.96 -23.57 -8.05
C ASP A 15 -20.73 -22.79 -7.54
N GLU A 16 -19.96 -23.41 -6.64
CA GLU A 16 -18.76 -22.82 -6.05
C GLU A 16 -17.68 -22.46 -7.09
N HIS A 17 -17.55 -23.25 -8.18
CA HIS A 17 -16.60 -22.97 -9.25
C HIS A 17 -17.02 -21.72 -10.05
N VAL A 18 -18.32 -21.50 -10.23
CA VAL A 18 -18.83 -20.29 -10.90
C VAL A 18 -18.50 -19.04 -10.08
N LEU A 19 -18.61 -19.13 -8.75
CA LEU A 19 -18.23 -18.04 -7.85
C LEU A 19 -16.72 -17.80 -7.87
N ALA A 20 -15.91 -18.86 -7.79
CA ALA A 20 -14.45 -18.76 -7.83
C ALA A 20 -13.98 -18.10 -9.14
N ASP A 21 -14.49 -18.56 -10.29
CA ASP A 21 -14.17 -17.96 -11.59
C ASP A 21 -14.58 -16.48 -11.68
N ALA A 22 -15.73 -16.12 -11.10
CA ALA A 22 -16.20 -14.73 -11.07
C ALA A 22 -15.32 -13.85 -10.17
N VAL A 23 -14.90 -14.36 -9.00
CA VAL A 23 -13.95 -13.69 -8.10
C VAL A 23 -12.62 -13.41 -8.81
N GLU A 24 -12.05 -14.41 -9.48
CA GLU A 24 -10.76 -14.24 -10.19
C GLU A 24 -10.86 -13.21 -11.30
N ARG A 25 -11.91 -13.24 -12.12
CA ARG A 25 -12.11 -12.24 -13.20
C ARG A 25 -12.28 -10.83 -12.66
N GLU A 26 -13.05 -10.67 -11.58
CA GLU A 26 -13.26 -9.37 -10.95
C GLU A 26 -11.96 -8.84 -10.33
N TYR A 27 -11.19 -9.72 -9.70
CA TYR A 27 -9.91 -9.38 -9.11
C TYR A 27 -8.86 -9.01 -10.16
N GLU A 28 -8.74 -9.75 -11.26
CA GLU A 28 -7.89 -9.37 -12.40
C GLU A 28 -8.29 -8.02 -13.01
N ALA A 29 -9.59 -7.78 -13.16
CA ALA A 29 -10.09 -6.49 -13.65
C ALA A 29 -9.75 -5.35 -12.70
N PHE A 30 -9.82 -5.60 -11.40
CA PHE A 30 -9.43 -4.64 -10.37
C PHE A 30 -7.94 -4.33 -10.38
N LEU A 31 -7.08 -5.34 -10.47
CA LEU A 31 -5.64 -5.16 -10.49
C LEU A 31 -5.18 -4.34 -11.72
N LYS A 32 -5.93 -4.38 -12.82
CA LYS A 32 -5.69 -3.48 -13.97
C LYS A 32 -6.02 -2.02 -13.67
N ASN A 33 -6.85 -1.74 -12.66
CA ASN A 33 -7.16 -0.42 -12.14
C ASN A 33 -6.43 -0.18 -10.81
N ALA A 34 -5.10 -0.16 -10.87
CA ALA A 34 -4.20 -0.12 -9.71
C ALA A 34 -4.28 1.16 -8.86
N GLY A 35 -5.09 2.16 -9.24
CA GLY A 35 -5.26 3.40 -8.49
C GLY A 35 -5.83 3.22 -7.07
N TRP A 36 -6.42 2.05 -6.80
CA TRP A 36 -6.99 1.68 -5.50
C TRP A 36 -6.07 0.79 -4.65
N VAL A 37 -5.01 0.28 -5.25
CA VAL A 37 -4.04 -0.61 -4.60
C VAL A 37 -2.95 0.25 -3.98
N HIS A 38 -2.55 -0.06 -2.75
CA HIS A 38 -1.42 0.62 -2.12
C HIS A 38 -0.17 0.53 -3.01
N PHE A 39 0.50 1.67 -3.22
CA PHE A 39 1.62 1.80 -4.15
C PHE A 39 2.82 0.89 -3.81
N ASP A 40 2.97 0.49 -2.55
CA ASP A 40 3.98 -0.47 -2.13
C ASP A 40 3.71 -1.91 -2.60
N LEU A 41 2.53 -2.18 -3.15
CA LEU A 41 2.18 -3.48 -3.74
C LEU A 41 2.31 -3.49 -5.27
N TRP A 42 2.49 -2.34 -5.91
CA TRP A 42 2.58 -2.23 -7.37
C TRP A 42 3.72 -3.09 -7.98
N PRO A 43 4.92 -3.18 -7.37
CA PRO A 43 5.95 -4.07 -7.89
C PRO A 43 5.53 -5.55 -7.95
N LEU A 44 4.63 -6.01 -7.08
CA LEU A 44 4.08 -7.37 -7.16
C LEU A 44 3.18 -7.59 -8.38
N MET A 45 2.59 -6.51 -8.89
CA MET A 45 1.72 -6.49 -10.05
C MET A 45 2.50 -6.27 -11.35
N GLY A 46 3.84 -6.17 -11.28
CA GLY A 46 4.68 -5.82 -12.42
C GLY A 46 4.56 -4.35 -12.86
N LEU A 47 4.01 -3.50 -11.99
CA LEU A 47 3.86 -2.07 -12.23
C LEU A 47 5.07 -1.32 -11.67
N ASP A 48 5.50 -0.27 -12.39
CA ASP A 48 6.51 0.64 -11.91
C ASP A 48 5.88 1.57 -10.84
N PRO A 49 6.35 1.54 -9.57
CA PRO A 49 5.84 2.42 -8.52
C PRO A 49 6.10 3.90 -8.81
N TRP A 50 6.94 4.21 -9.80
CA TRP A 50 7.25 5.56 -10.23
C TRP A 50 6.43 6.06 -11.42
N CYS A 51 5.51 5.25 -11.96
CA CYS A 51 4.65 5.70 -13.06
C CYS A 51 3.36 6.33 -12.54
N SER A 52 2.85 7.35 -13.24
CA SER A 52 1.45 7.73 -13.06
C SER A 52 0.59 6.71 -13.79
N LEU A 53 -0.42 6.17 -13.10
CA LEU A 53 -1.44 5.39 -13.77
C LEU A 53 -2.32 6.36 -14.56
N GLU A 54 -2.41 6.15 -15.88
CA GLU A 54 -3.52 6.72 -16.63
C GLU A 54 -4.80 6.02 -16.15
N GLU A 55 -5.82 6.81 -15.78
CA GLU A 55 -7.13 6.25 -15.48
C GLU A 55 -7.65 5.55 -16.74
N HIS A 56 -7.57 4.22 -16.73
CA HIS A 56 -8.22 3.42 -17.75
C HIS A 56 -9.67 3.18 -17.29
N ASP A 57 -10.61 3.72 -18.07
CA ASP A 57 -12.01 3.33 -18.00
C ASP A 57 -12.08 1.83 -18.32
N VAL A 58 -12.11 0.99 -17.29
CA VAL A 58 -12.32 -0.45 -17.46
C VAL A 58 -13.82 -0.64 -17.65
N PRO A 59 -14.30 -1.00 -18.85
CA PRO A 59 -15.73 -1.18 -19.06
C PRO A 59 -16.17 -2.42 -18.27
N SER A 60 -16.93 -2.24 -17.19
CA SER A 60 -17.59 -3.33 -16.47
C SER A 60 -18.85 -3.79 -17.22
N LYS A 61 -18.72 -4.12 -18.51
CA LYS A 61 -19.79 -4.80 -19.26
C LYS A 61 -19.58 -6.30 -19.19
N GLY A 62 -20.17 -6.92 -18.18
CA GLY A 62 -20.14 -8.35 -17.95
C GLY A 62 -20.90 -8.77 -16.70
N PHE A 63 -21.06 -10.08 -16.55
CA PHE A 63 -21.58 -10.77 -15.37
C PHE A 63 -20.95 -10.22 -14.09
N ARG A 64 -21.74 -9.67 -13.17
CA ARG A 64 -21.23 -9.09 -11.92
C ARG A 64 -21.30 -10.16 -10.83
N LEU A 65 -20.20 -10.39 -10.11
CA LEU A 65 -20.20 -11.28 -8.95
C LEU A 65 -21.27 -10.85 -7.93
N ALA A 66 -21.52 -9.54 -7.82
CA ALA A 66 -22.56 -9.01 -6.94
C ALA A 66 -23.96 -9.55 -7.23
N ASP A 67 -24.25 -9.92 -8.48
CA ASP A 67 -25.55 -10.49 -8.87
C ASP A 67 -25.72 -11.94 -8.38
N LEU A 68 -24.66 -12.57 -7.85
CA LEU A 68 -24.66 -13.94 -7.31
C LEU A 68 -24.65 -13.99 -5.77
N LEU A 69 -24.65 -12.82 -5.13
CA LEU A 69 -24.37 -12.69 -3.71
C LEU A 69 -25.51 -12.02 -2.96
N LEU A 70 -25.76 -12.51 -1.74
CA LEU A 70 -26.66 -11.91 -0.77
C LEU A 70 -25.85 -11.11 0.25
N PHE A 71 -26.19 -9.84 0.44
CA PHE A 71 -25.41 -8.90 1.24
C PHE A 71 -26.02 -8.56 2.60
N LYS A 72 -25.15 -8.13 3.53
CA LYS A 72 -25.53 -7.37 4.72
C LYS A 72 -25.30 -5.87 4.50
N GLN A 73 -25.97 -5.04 5.29
CA GLN A 73 -25.87 -3.58 5.18
C GLN A 73 -24.63 -2.99 5.88
N ASN A 74 -23.81 -3.81 6.52
CA ASN A 74 -22.62 -3.37 7.24
C ASN A 74 -21.38 -3.58 6.37
N SER A 75 -20.40 -2.69 6.45
CA SER A 75 -19.15 -2.80 5.71
C SER A 75 -17.94 -2.49 6.59
N HIS A 76 -16.75 -2.89 6.13
CA HIS A 76 -15.49 -2.56 6.80
C HIS A 76 -14.41 -2.28 5.77
N ARG A 77 -13.52 -1.33 6.08
CA ARG A 77 -12.43 -0.95 5.16
C ARG A 77 -11.49 -2.14 4.95
N VAL A 78 -11.21 -2.44 3.67
CA VAL A 78 -10.19 -3.43 3.26
C VAL A 78 -8.80 -3.03 3.78
N SER A 79 -8.57 -1.72 3.96
CA SER A 79 -7.34 -1.17 4.54
C SER A 79 -7.02 -1.65 5.96
N ALA A 80 -7.98 -2.27 6.66
CA ALA A 80 -7.70 -2.92 7.95
C ALA A 80 -6.72 -4.09 7.83
N VAL A 81 -6.68 -4.75 6.66
CA VAL A 81 -5.72 -5.82 6.34
C VAL A 81 -4.66 -5.32 5.38
N THR A 82 -5.04 -4.62 4.30
CA THR A 82 -4.07 -4.17 3.28
C THR A 82 -3.15 -3.06 3.77
N GLY A 83 -3.57 -2.31 4.78
CA GLY A 83 -2.77 -1.26 5.44
C GLY A 83 -1.96 -1.77 6.63
N TRP A 84 -2.08 -3.04 7.02
CA TRP A 84 -1.28 -3.60 8.10
C TRP A 84 0.10 -4.00 7.56
N GLU A 85 1.07 -3.09 7.71
CA GLU A 85 2.34 -3.12 6.98
C GLU A 85 3.19 -4.38 7.21
N VAL A 86 3.03 -5.07 8.34
CA VAL A 86 3.80 -6.27 8.69
C VAL A 86 3.29 -7.55 8.03
N LEU A 87 2.07 -7.53 7.48
CA LEU A 87 1.49 -8.69 6.79
C LEU A 87 2.26 -8.98 5.48
N PRO A 88 2.40 -10.26 5.06
CA PRO A 88 2.95 -10.60 3.75
C PRO A 88 2.38 -9.76 2.61
N LEU A 89 3.25 -9.21 1.76
CA LEU A 89 2.81 -8.32 0.66
C LEU A 89 1.82 -9.04 -0.25
N GLU A 90 2.01 -10.34 -0.48
CA GLU A 90 1.10 -11.18 -1.25
C GLU A 90 -0.28 -11.29 -0.60
N TRP A 91 -0.33 -11.44 0.72
CA TRP A 91 -1.60 -11.55 1.45
C TRP A 91 -2.31 -10.19 1.53
N ARG A 92 -1.54 -9.09 1.61
CA ARG A 92 -2.07 -7.72 1.50
C ARG A 92 -2.65 -7.48 0.11
N LEU A 93 -1.97 -7.92 -0.95
CA LEU A 93 -2.50 -7.81 -2.31
C LEU A 93 -3.76 -8.68 -2.47
N GLU A 94 -3.71 -9.93 -2.00
CA GLU A 94 -4.83 -10.87 -2.03
C GLU A 94 -6.06 -10.37 -1.27
N ALA A 95 -5.88 -9.63 -0.17
CA ALA A 95 -7.01 -9.04 0.57
C ALA A 95 -7.83 -8.02 -0.25
N TYR A 96 -7.33 -7.55 -1.39
CA TYR A 96 -8.17 -6.81 -2.33
C TYR A 96 -9.16 -7.67 -3.11
N ARG A 97 -9.18 -9.00 -2.96
CA ARG A 97 -10.17 -9.88 -3.61
C ARG A 97 -11.42 -10.06 -2.74
N THR A 98 -12.49 -10.52 -3.37
CA THR A 98 -13.65 -11.06 -2.66
C THR A 98 -13.29 -12.40 -2.03
N ILE A 99 -13.52 -12.57 -0.73
CA ILE A 99 -13.23 -13.79 0.02
C ILE A 99 -14.53 -14.59 0.16
N LEU A 100 -14.61 -15.78 -0.43
CA LEU A 100 -15.83 -16.58 -0.40
C LEU A 100 -16.10 -17.17 1.00
N PRO A 101 -17.36 -17.54 1.32
CA PRO A 101 -17.71 -18.10 2.63
C PRO A 101 -16.86 -19.31 3.07
N GLY A 102 -16.54 -20.21 2.14
CA GLY A 102 -15.69 -21.37 2.42
C GLY A 102 -14.21 -21.03 2.68
N GLN A 103 -13.75 -19.86 2.22
CA GLN A 103 -12.36 -19.41 2.30
C GLN A 103 -12.11 -18.56 3.55
N LEU A 104 -13.09 -17.76 3.97
CA LEU A 104 -12.92 -16.78 5.04
C LEU A 104 -12.40 -17.38 6.36
N PRO A 105 -12.87 -18.55 6.85
CA PRO A 105 -12.35 -19.13 8.09
C PRO A 105 -10.85 -19.45 8.03
N ALA A 106 -10.38 -20.06 6.93
CA ALA A 106 -8.98 -20.42 6.76
C ALA A 106 -8.10 -19.17 6.62
N GLN A 107 -8.54 -18.19 5.81
CA GLN A 107 -7.84 -16.92 5.62
C GLN A 107 -7.72 -16.15 6.94
N PHE A 108 -8.81 -16.04 7.68
CA PHE A 108 -8.84 -15.35 8.97
C PHE A 108 -7.95 -16.04 10.01
N GLN A 109 -7.96 -17.38 10.06
CA GLN A 109 -7.08 -18.15 10.94
C GLN A 109 -5.60 -17.89 10.59
N GLN A 110 -5.27 -17.87 9.29
CA GLN A 110 -3.92 -17.59 8.81
C GLN A 110 -3.44 -16.20 9.23
N TRP A 111 -4.24 -15.15 9.01
CA TRP A 111 -3.90 -13.79 9.41
C TRP A 111 -3.77 -13.64 10.93
N SER A 112 -4.71 -14.20 11.69
CA SER A 112 -4.71 -14.14 13.15
C SER A 112 -3.50 -14.87 13.75
N ARG A 113 -3.16 -16.03 13.19
CA ARG A 113 -1.96 -16.78 13.60
C ARG A 113 -0.70 -15.98 13.30
N PHE A 114 -0.58 -15.43 12.09
CA PHE A 114 0.59 -14.64 11.71
C PHE A 114 0.75 -13.43 12.63
N ARG A 115 -0.35 -12.74 12.97
CA ARG A 115 -0.34 -11.67 13.97
C ARG A 115 0.23 -12.11 15.30
N ALA A 116 -0.29 -13.19 15.86
CA ALA A 116 0.20 -13.74 17.12
C ALA A 116 1.68 -14.10 17.05
N GLU A 117 2.16 -14.62 15.91
CA GLU A 117 3.57 -14.94 15.70
C GLU A 117 4.45 -13.68 15.64
N VAL A 118 4.02 -12.60 14.96
CA VAL A 118 4.73 -11.31 14.93
C VAL A 118 4.78 -10.68 16.31
N VAL A 119 3.66 -10.65 17.05
CA VAL A 119 3.62 -10.17 18.46
C VAL A 119 4.56 -10.97 19.35
N ALA A 120 4.73 -12.28 19.08
CA ALA A 120 5.69 -13.13 19.77
C ALA A 120 7.15 -12.96 19.29
N GLY A 121 7.44 -11.95 18.47
CA GLY A 121 8.79 -11.65 17.98
C GLY A 121 9.31 -12.61 16.91
N ARG A 122 8.44 -13.36 16.22
CA ARG A 122 8.85 -14.24 15.12
C ARG A 122 8.99 -13.45 13.82
N HIS A 123 9.58 -14.10 12.82
CA HIS A 123 9.69 -13.59 11.44
C HIS A 123 10.58 -12.36 11.26
N ARG A 124 11.44 -12.03 12.24
CA ARG A 124 12.33 -10.85 12.20
C ARG A 124 13.10 -10.69 10.88
N PRO A 125 13.73 -11.72 10.28
CA PRO A 125 14.45 -11.55 9.01
C PRO A 125 13.56 -11.13 7.83
N TYR A 126 12.31 -11.60 7.79
CA TYR A 126 11.33 -11.17 6.80
C TYR A 126 10.89 -9.73 7.06
N LEU A 127 10.59 -9.41 8.31
CA LEU A 127 10.10 -8.09 8.73
C LEU A 127 11.14 -6.99 8.52
N GLU A 128 12.42 -7.23 8.77
CA GLU A 128 13.50 -6.26 8.51
C GLU A 128 13.61 -5.93 7.01
N ARG A 129 13.48 -6.93 6.14
CA ARG A 129 13.45 -6.71 4.68
C ARG A 129 12.23 -5.94 4.25
N LEU A 130 11.07 -6.30 4.79
CA LEU A 130 9.81 -5.61 4.55
C LEU A 130 9.88 -4.15 4.98
N PHE A 131 10.43 -3.89 6.17
CA PHE A 131 10.69 -2.55 6.65
C PHE A 131 11.51 -1.73 5.65
N TRP A 132 12.70 -2.22 5.26
CA TRP A 132 13.57 -1.51 4.33
C TRP A 132 12.94 -1.34 2.94
N TYR A 133 12.21 -2.34 2.45
CA TYR A 133 11.43 -2.26 1.23
C TYR A 133 10.42 -1.12 1.30
N LEU A 134 9.55 -1.10 2.31
CA LEU A 134 8.50 -0.08 2.47
C LEU A 134 9.08 1.33 2.57
N ARG A 135 10.18 1.50 3.31
CA ARG A 135 10.86 2.80 3.44
C ARG A 135 11.46 3.29 2.12
N THR A 136 11.97 2.38 1.31
CA THR A 136 12.49 2.71 -0.03
C THR A 136 11.37 3.13 -0.97
N ILE A 137 10.27 2.38 -1.00
CA ILE A 137 9.08 2.73 -1.81
C ILE A 137 8.52 4.09 -1.38
N LYS A 138 8.37 4.33 -0.07
CA LYS A 138 7.89 5.60 0.46
C LYS A 138 8.80 6.77 0.08
N LEU A 139 10.12 6.64 0.23
CA LEU A 139 11.07 7.69 -0.15
C LEU A 139 11.02 7.98 -1.64
N GLY A 140 11.01 6.95 -2.49
CA GLY A 140 10.96 7.13 -3.94
C GLY A 140 9.69 7.83 -4.41
N SER A 141 8.54 7.52 -3.81
CA SER A 141 7.27 8.23 -4.07
C SER A 141 7.37 9.72 -3.72
N CYS A 142 8.03 10.04 -2.59
CA CYS A 142 8.25 11.43 -2.18
C CYS A 142 9.20 12.17 -3.13
N LEU A 143 10.28 11.52 -3.57
CA LEU A 143 11.23 12.05 -4.54
C LEU A 143 10.57 12.32 -5.89
N GLN A 144 9.74 11.40 -6.36
CA GLN A 144 9.00 11.57 -7.61
C GLN A 144 8.05 12.76 -7.52
N ALA A 145 7.20 12.82 -6.48
CA ALA A 145 6.25 13.92 -6.31
C ALA A 145 6.95 15.29 -6.25
N ALA A 146 8.09 15.35 -5.55
CA ALA A 146 8.91 16.56 -5.49
C ALA A 146 9.54 16.91 -6.84
N SER A 147 10.00 15.91 -7.59
CA SER A 147 10.57 16.08 -8.94
C SER A 147 9.52 16.58 -9.93
N GLU A 148 8.32 16.01 -9.91
CA GLU A 148 7.19 16.47 -10.74
C GLU A 148 6.78 17.90 -10.39
N LEU A 149 6.71 18.24 -9.10
CA LEU A 149 6.42 19.60 -8.64
C LEU A 149 7.49 20.59 -9.12
N ALA A 150 8.76 20.24 -8.95
CA ALA A 150 9.90 21.03 -9.40
C ALA A 150 9.89 21.20 -10.93
N ALA A 151 9.58 20.15 -11.69
CA ALA A 151 9.44 20.19 -13.14
C ALA A 151 8.27 21.09 -13.57
N LYS A 152 7.08 20.94 -12.97
CA LYS A 152 5.89 21.78 -13.22
C LYS A 152 6.16 23.27 -12.96
N SER A 153 7.05 23.59 -12.02
CA SER A 153 7.40 24.99 -11.76
C SER A 153 8.17 25.67 -12.90
N ARG A 154 8.76 24.91 -13.83
CA ARG A 154 9.46 25.46 -15.01
C ARG A 154 8.52 26.13 -16.01
N THR A 155 7.28 25.68 -16.08
CA THR A 155 6.27 26.20 -17.02
C THR A 155 5.29 27.16 -16.35
N ALA A 156 5.43 27.39 -15.04
CA ALA A 156 4.62 28.36 -14.33
C ALA A 156 5.03 29.80 -14.70
N THR A 157 4.04 30.68 -14.84
CA THR A 157 4.23 32.07 -15.34
C THR A 157 4.40 33.11 -14.23
N ALA A 158 4.47 32.67 -12.97
CA ALA A 158 4.48 33.57 -11.83
C ALA A 158 5.90 34.07 -11.54
N SER A 159 6.10 35.37 -11.32
CA SER A 159 7.41 36.02 -11.15
C SER A 159 8.34 35.46 -10.06
N TRP A 160 7.87 34.56 -9.20
CA TRP A 160 8.73 33.87 -8.23
C TRP A 160 9.53 32.72 -8.84
N THR A 161 9.09 32.15 -9.97
CA THR A 161 9.72 30.98 -10.62
C THR A 161 11.11 31.26 -11.18
N ASP A 162 11.37 32.53 -11.48
CA ASP A 162 12.62 33.01 -12.09
C ASP A 162 13.63 33.53 -11.06
N ARG A 163 13.27 33.48 -9.77
CA ARG A 163 14.18 33.93 -8.70
C ARG A 163 15.37 32.98 -8.59
N PRO A 164 16.61 33.47 -8.48
CA PRO A 164 17.80 32.61 -8.43
C PRO A 164 17.72 31.51 -7.36
N GLU A 165 17.19 31.81 -6.18
CA GLU A 165 17.04 30.84 -5.09
C GLU A 165 16.02 29.73 -5.41
N VAL A 166 15.00 30.02 -6.22
CA VAL A 166 14.01 29.02 -6.68
C VAL A 166 14.59 28.16 -7.78
N ILE A 167 15.35 28.74 -8.71
CA ILE A 167 16.07 28.00 -9.76
C ILE A 167 17.04 27.00 -9.12
N ALA A 168 17.86 27.46 -8.17
CA ALA A 168 18.82 26.60 -7.48
C ALA A 168 18.13 25.46 -6.70
N ALA A 169 17.07 25.76 -5.94
CA ALA A 169 16.33 24.74 -5.20
C ALA A 169 15.63 23.73 -6.13
N ARG A 170 15.09 24.19 -7.25
CA ARG A 170 14.51 23.34 -8.30
C ARG A 170 15.54 22.38 -8.87
N ASP A 171 16.69 22.90 -9.29
CA ASP A 171 17.72 22.09 -9.92
C ASP A 171 18.30 21.08 -8.92
N ASN A 172 18.42 21.46 -7.64
CA ASN A 172 18.78 20.52 -6.58
C ASN A 172 17.78 19.34 -6.48
N LEU A 173 16.47 19.63 -6.41
CA LEU A 173 15.43 18.58 -6.37
C LEU A 173 15.46 17.68 -7.61
N LEU A 174 15.62 18.25 -8.81
CA LEU A 174 15.64 17.51 -10.06
C LEU A 174 16.92 16.66 -10.25
N ASN A 175 17.99 16.97 -9.54
CA ASN A 175 19.24 16.20 -9.56
C ASN A 175 19.25 15.08 -8.52
N LEU A 176 18.24 14.96 -7.66
CA LEU A 176 18.13 13.84 -6.74
C LEU A 176 17.82 12.56 -7.52
N SER A 177 18.70 11.56 -7.40
CA SER A 177 18.49 10.24 -7.99
C SER A 177 17.38 9.49 -7.25
N VAL A 178 16.40 8.96 -7.98
CA VAL A 178 15.47 7.96 -7.43
C VAL A 178 16.25 6.67 -7.16
N LEU A 179 15.97 6.02 -6.02
CA LEU A 179 16.54 4.72 -5.71
C LEU A 179 15.96 3.64 -6.62
N PRO A 180 16.75 2.64 -7.06
CA PRO A 180 16.17 1.48 -7.71
C PRO A 180 15.15 0.82 -6.78
N VAL A 181 14.04 0.37 -7.35
CA VAL A 181 13.00 -0.36 -6.62
C VAL A 181 13.62 -1.66 -6.10
N PRO A 182 13.66 -1.91 -4.78
CA PRO A 182 14.14 -3.17 -4.27
C PRO A 182 13.16 -4.28 -4.63
N THR A 183 13.67 -5.50 -4.83
CA THR A 183 12.82 -6.68 -5.03
C THR A 183 11.90 -6.85 -3.81
N PRO A 184 10.57 -6.97 -4.01
CA PRO A 184 9.65 -7.21 -2.91
C PRO A 184 10.03 -8.47 -2.12
N PRO A 185 10.10 -8.40 -0.77
CA PRO A 185 10.34 -9.58 0.04
C PRO A 185 9.20 -10.57 -0.13
N ARG A 186 9.55 -11.85 -0.23
CA ARG A 186 8.62 -12.97 -0.40
C ARG A 186 8.52 -13.74 0.91
N TRP A 187 7.31 -14.08 1.33
CA TRP A 187 7.04 -14.77 2.59
C TRP A 187 7.77 -16.12 2.72
N ASP A 188 7.75 -16.95 1.68
CA ASP A 188 8.28 -18.32 1.73
C ASP A 188 9.74 -18.46 1.21
N CYS A 189 10.42 -17.36 0.89
CA CYS A 189 11.79 -17.44 0.42
C CYS A 189 12.77 -17.45 1.59
N ALA A 190 13.46 -18.58 1.80
CA ALA A 190 14.60 -18.65 2.70
C ALA A 190 15.68 -17.68 2.21
N THR A 191 16.16 -16.82 3.10
CA THR A 191 17.09 -15.76 2.71
C THR A 191 18.45 -15.89 3.35
N SER A 192 19.49 -15.82 2.51
CA SER A 192 20.91 -15.82 2.87
C SER A 192 21.54 -14.48 2.49
N ALA A 193 21.58 -13.51 3.41
CA ALA A 193 22.53 -12.38 3.47
C ALA A 193 21.99 -11.32 4.45
N GLU A 194 22.40 -11.38 5.71
CA GLU A 194 22.09 -10.38 6.74
C GLU A 194 23.01 -9.15 6.59
N ASP A 195 24.29 -9.35 6.24
CA ASP A 195 25.31 -8.28 6.15
C ASP A 195 25.02 -7.17 5.11
N SER A 196 24.08 -7.39 4.19
CA SER A 196 23.72 -6.39 3.17
C SER A 196 22.68 -5.36 3.63
N LEU A 197 21.93 -5.65 4.70
CA LEU A 197 20.79 -4.82 5.10
C LEU A 197 21.22 -3.58 5.89
N ASP A 198 22.27 -3.68 6.73
CA ASP A 198 22.76 -2.54 7.51
C ASP A 198 23.35 -1.44 6.61
N GLN A 199 24.17 -1.83 5.63
CA GLN A 199 24.74 -0.89 4.66
C GLN A 199 23.64 -0.23 3.82
N PHE A 200 22.65 -1.02 3.37
CA PHE A 200 21.50 -0.51 2.64
C PHE A 200 20.70 0.50 3.49
N GLY A 201 20.47 0.19 4.76
CA GLY A 201 19.77 1.08 5.68
C GLY A 201 20.48 2.42 5.87
N GLN A 202 21.81 2.41 6.00
CA GLN A 202 22.61 3.64 6.09
C GLN A 202 22.53 4.49 4.82
N GLU A 203 22.63 3.87 3.63
CA GLU A 203 22.49 4.57 2.36
C GLU A 203 21.10 5.23 2.23
N LEU A 204 20.05 4.50 2.60
CA LEU A 204 18.67 5.00 2.52
C LEU A 204 18.43 6.18 3.48
N GLN A 205 18.96 6.10 4.70
CA GLN A 205 18.93 7.20 5.67
C GLN A 205 19.65 8.44 5.14
N GLN A 206 20.85 8.28 4.57
CA GLN A 206 21.59 9.39 3.98
C GLN A 206 20.82 10.05 2.82
N LYS A 207 20.22 9.24 1.93
CA LYS A 207 19.41 9.76 0.82
C LYS A 207 18.16 10.49 1.31
N THR A 208 17.53 10.01 2.38
CA THR A 208 16.41 10.72 2.98
C THR A 208 16.84 12.06 3.57
N ALA A 209 17.98 12.12 4.26
CA ALA A 209 18.52 13.37 4.78
C ALA A 209 18.78 14.40 3.67
N HIS A 210 19.38 13.96 2.56
CA HIS A 210 19.60 14.83 1.38
C HIS A 210 18.27 15.32 0.77
N PHE A 211 17.26 14.45 0.67
CA PHE A 211 15.93 14.84 0.21
C PHE A 211 15.28 15.88 1.14
N GLN A 212 15.33 15.67 2.45
CA GLN A 212 14.77 16.61 3.44
C GLN A 212 15.44 17.98 3.34
N GLU A 213 16.75 18.01 3.16
CA GLU A 213 17.49 19.26 2.99
C GLU A 213 17.03 19.98 1.71
N ALA A 214 17.01 19.30 0.56
CA ALA A 214 16.58 19.87 -0.71
C ALA A 214 15.13 20.37 -0.67
N ALA A 215 14.22 19.61 -0.07
CA ALA A 215 12.82 19.99 0.10
C ALA A 215 12.65 21.17 1.08
N THR A 216 13.51 21.28 2.09
CA THR A 216 13.53 22.43 3.02
C THR A 216 14.02 23.70 2.31
N GLN A 217 15.07 23.59 1.50
CA GLN A 217 15.56 24.69 0.66
C GLN A 217 14.45 25.16 -0.30
N TRP A 218 13.77 24.24 -0.97
CA TRP A 218 12.62 24.52 -1.82
C TRP A 218 11.49 25.25 -1.07
N ASN A 219 11.06 24.72 0.08
CA ASN A 219 10.01 25.31 0.90
C ASN A 219 10.37 26.71 1.45
N THR A 220 11.66 27.00 1.60
CA THR A 220 12.16 28.32 2.00
C THR A 220 12.11 29.30 0.84
N ALA A 221 12.49 28.86 -0.36
CA ALA A 221 12.45 29.66 -1.58
C ALA A 221 11.00 29.92 -2.06
N VAL A 222 10.12 28.94 -1.92
CA VAL A 222 8.73 28.97 -2.40
C VAL A 222 7.74 29.13 -1.24
N LYS A 223 7.38 30.38 -0.93
CA LYS A 223 6.46 30.71 0.18
C LYS A 223 4.96 30.48 -0.13
N ARG A 224 4.61 29.85 -1.25
CA ARG A 224 3.21 29.59 -1.66
C ARG A 224 2.78 28.18 -1.28
N GLY A 225 1.69 28.06 -0.51
CA GLY A 225 1.25 26.80 0.09
C GLY A 225 1.06 25.64 -0.90
N ASN A 226 0.51 25.88 -2.09
CA ASN A 226 0.26 24.83 -3.09
C ASN A 226 1.51 24.37 -3.87
N TRP A 227 2.64 25.06 -3.68
CA TRP A 227 3.93 24.67 -4.24
C TRP A 227 4.90 24.19 -3.17
N ARG A 228 4.45 24.03 -1.91
CA ARG A 228 5.29 23.48 -0.85
C ARG A 228 5.22 21.96 -0.84
N ILE A 229 6.35 21.35 -0.54
CA ILE A 229 6.45 19.92 -0.27
C ILE A 229 6.06 19.71 1.20
N ASP A 230 5.02 18.92 1.48
CA ASP A 230 4.72 18.55 2.86
C ASP A 230 5.78 17.57 3.36
N LEU A 231 6.49 17.90 4.44
CA LEU A 231 7.51 17.02 5.02
C LEU A 231 6.98 16.20 6.20
N ARG A 232 5.81 16.55 6.76
CA ARG A 232 5.27 15.92 7.98
C ARG A 232 4.83 14.48 7.75
N TRP A 233 4.41 14.16 6.53
CA TRP A 233 3.86 12.84 6.15
C TRP A 233 4.80 12.03 5.24
N ASN A 234 5.98 12.58 4.95
CA ASN A 234 6.83 12.15 3.83
C ASN A 234 8.25 11.78 4.23
N VAL A 235 8.60 11.85 5.52
CA VAL A 235 9.88 11.36 6.03
C VAL A 235 9.63 9.98 6.64
N PRO A 236 10.21 8.92 6.08
CA PRO A 236 10.08 7.58 6.65
C PRO A 236 10.75 7.50 8.03
N GLU A 237 10.11 6.82 9.00
CA GLU A 237 10.72 6.49 10.28
C GLU A 237 11.72 5.34 10.10
N PHE A 238 12.97 5.52 10.52
CA PHE A 238 14.06 4.56 10.29
C PHE A 238 14.37 3.65 11.49
N ASP A 239 13.49 3.64 12.48
CA ASP A 239 13.60 2.75 13.64
C ASP A 239 12.71 1.51 13.42
N PHE A 240 13.36 0.37 13.23
CA PHE A 240 12.68 -0.92 13.03
C PHE A 240 11.88 -1.33 14.26
N GLU A 241 12.42 -1.13 15.46
CA GLU A 241 11.78 -1.56 16.71
C GLU A 241 10.55 -0.69 16.98
N VAL A 242 10.63 0.62 16.72
CA VAL A 242 9.46 1.51 16.80
C VAL A 242 8.41 1.13 15.76
N TRP A 243 8.81 0.84 14.52
CA TRP A 243 7.87 0.41 13.48
C TRP A 243 7.15 -0.90 13.82
N ILE A 244 7.87 -1.89 14.34
CA ILE A 244 7.26 -3.14 14.81
C ILE A 244 6.34 -2.89 15.99
N GLN A 245 6.75 -2.08 16.96
CA GLN A 245 5.91 -1.73 18.09
C GLN A 245 4.59 -1.10 17.62
N GLN A 246 4.64 -0.09 16.74
CA GLN A 246 3.44 0.55 16.19
C GLN A 246 2.51 -0.43 15.44
N ASN A 247 3.06 -1.47 14.81
CA ASN A 247 2.30 -2.47 14.07
C ASN A 247 1.84 -3.68 14.91
N THR A 248 2.31 -3.80 16.16
CA THR A 248 1.98 -4.90 17.07
C THR A 248 1.19 -4.45 18.29
N GLU A 249 1.24 -3.15 18.63
CA GLU A 249 0.36 -2.57 19.63
C GLU A 249 -1.12 -2.82 19.28
N PRO A 250 -1.97 -3.10 20.27
CA PRO A 250 -3.42 -3.17 20.07
C PRO A 250 -3.89 -1.92 19.35
N GLY A 251 -4.41 -2.10 18.15
CA GLY A 251 -4.55 -1.06 17.16
C GLY A 251 -5.98 -1.03 16.64
N ILE A 252 -6.51 0.17 16.42
CA ILE A 252 -7.91 0.36 16.04
C ILE A 252 -8.24 -0.38 14.74
N PHE A 253 -7.30 -0.57 13.82
CA PHE A 253 -7.63 -1.10 12.48
C PHE A 253 -7.83 -2.62 12.44
N PHE A 254 -6.80 -3.43 12.73
CA PHE A 254 -6.94 -4.89 12.64
C PHE A 254 -7.82 -5.45 13.76
N ASP A 255 -7.74 -4.91 14.98
CA ASP A 255 -8.57 -5.39 16.09
C ASP A 255 -10.06 -5.05 15.87
N SER A 256 -10.40 -3.87 15.31
CA SER A 256 -11.80 -3.59 14.91
C SER A 256 -12.27 -4.50 13.78
N PHE A 257 -11.40 -4.85 12.83
CA PHE A 257 -11.73 -5.84 11.80
C PHE A 257 -12.04 -7.21 12.41
N VAL A 258 -11.24 -7.66 13.39
CA VAL A 258 -11.49 -8.92 14.11
C VAL A 258 -12.85 -8.91 14.79
N GLU A 259 -13.16 -7.86 15.56
CA GLU A 259 -14.46 -7.70 16.22
C GLU A 259 -15.62 -7.67 15.21
N TRP A 260 -15.42 -7.00 14.08
CA TRP A 260 -16.40 -6.88 13.02
C TRP A 260 -16.63 -8.20 12.26
N VAL A 261 -15.59 -8.97 11.97
CA VAL A 261 -15.67 -10.16 11.12
C VAL A 261 -16.13 -11.42 11.87
N GLU A 262 -15.90 -11.48 13.18
CA GLU A 262 -16.20 -12.66 14.01
C GLU A 262 -17.67 -13.14 13.94
N PRO A 263 -18.70 -12.27 14.01
CA PRO A 263 -20.09 -12.69 13.86
C PRO A 263 -20.39 -13.29 12.49
N TYR A 264 -19.68 -12.85 11.45
CA TYR A 264 -19.87 -13.30 10.07
C TYR A 264 -19.18 -14.64 9.80
N LEU A 265 -18.00 -14.86 10.39
CA LEU A 265 -17.29 -16.13 10.39
C LEU A 265 -18.15 -17.26 10.96
N THR A 266 -18.71 -17.07 12.15
CA THR A 266 -19.53 -18.08 12.85
C THR A 266 -20.82 -18.40 12.10
N GLN A 267 -21.31 -17.46 11.30
CA GLN A 267 -22.49 -17.63 10.47
C GLN A 267 -22.15 -18.11 9.05
N GLY A 268 -20.90 -18.36 8.67
CA GLY A 268 -20.55 -18.83 7.33
C GLY A 268 -20.83 -17.80 6.23
N TYR A 269 -20.46 -16.54 6.47
CA TYR A 269 -20.38 -15.51 5.43
C TYR A 269 -18.97 -15.43 4.84
N GLY A 270 -18.87 -14.90 3.63
CA GLY A 270 -17.66 -14.38 3.02
C GLY A 270 -17.63 -12.85 3.08
N LEU A 271 -16.63 -12.25 2.44
CA LEU A 271 -16.42 -10.80 2.34
C LEU A 271 -16.34 -10.37 0.87
N TYR A 272 -17.40 -9.76 0.37
CA TYR A 272 -17.42 -9.17 -0.97
C TYR A 272 -16.65 -7.86 -0.99
N ARG A 273 -15.78 -7.68 -1.96
CA ARG A 273 -15.01 -6.46 -2.17
C ARG A 273 -15.82 -5.46 -3.00
N ASP A 274 -16.25 -4.38 -2.37
CA ASP A 274 -16.95 -3.27 -3.00
C ASP A 274 -16.02 -2.09 -3.29
N CYS A 275 -16.11 -1.56 -4.51
CA CYS A 275 -15.36 -0.41 -5.00
C CYS A 275 -16.26 0.79 -5.32
N GLU A 276 -17.59 0.68 -5.14
CA GLU A 276 -18.57 1.71 -5.51
C GLU A 276 -19.02 2.59 -4.32
N ALA A 277 -18.46 2.39 -3.12
CA ALA A 277 -18.85 3.03 -1.86
C ALA A 277 -18.19 4.40 -1.56
#